data_AF-X0Z122-F1
#
_entry.id   AF-X0Z122-F1
#
_cell.length_a   1.000
_cell.length_b   1.000
_cell.length_c   1.000
_cell.angle_alpha   90.00
_cell.angle_beta   90.00
_cell.angle_gamma   90.00
#
_symmetry.space_group_name_H-M   'P 1'
#
loop_
_entity.id
_entity.type
_entity.pdbx_description
1 polymer ?
#
loop_
_entity_poly.entity_id
_entity_poly.type
_entity_poly.pdbx_seq_one_letter_code
_entity_poly.pdbx_strand_id
1 'polypeptide(L)'
;MELMEKLVEPAKTLSNPYVEGWREKGGKVIGYAGTYTPEEIIYAAGILPYRIGGREATKVTIADMYFGPVICNYVKCVLENAADGRFDFLDGAIITYECDHMRRIFDVWRRAAKDGNARLPAFF
;
A
#
# COMPACT_ATOMS: atom_id res chain seq x y z
N MET A 1 21.19 -16.25 -14.14
CA MET A 1 19.78 -15.99 -14.52
C MET A 1 18.81 -16.29 -13.38
N GLU A 2 18.95 -17.42 -12.68
CA GLU A 2 18.06 -17.83 -11.58
C GLU A 2 17.87 -16.79 -10.44
N LEU A 3 18.92 -16.07 -10.03
CA LEU A 3 18.81 -15.05 -8.96
C LEU A 3 17.95 -13.85 -9.38
N MET A 4 18.09 -13.38 -10.62
CA MET A 4 17.29 -12.22 -11.07
C MET A 4 15.82 -12.60 -11.18
N GLU A 5 15.49 -13.82 -11.59
CA GLU A 5 14.10 -14.29 -11.60
C GLU A 5 13.52 -14.29 -10.18
N LYS A 6 14.25 -14.80 -9.18
CA LYS A 6 13.82 -14.77 -7.77
C LYS A 6 13.57 -13.35 -7.22
N LEU A 7 14.29 -12.35 -7.71
CA LEU A 7 14.13 -10.95 -7.28
C LEU A 7 13.05 -10.20 -8.07
N VAL A 8 12.92 -10.48 -9.37
CA VAL A 8 11.99 -9.78 -10.26
C VAL A 8 10.57 -10.31 -10.09
N GLU A 9 10.39 -11.61 -9.93
CA GLU A 9 9.05 -12.21 -9.83
C GLU A 9 8.19 -11.57 -8.74
N PRO A 10 8.68 -11.37 -7.50
CA PRO A 10 7.90 -10.77 -6.43
C PRO A 10 7.65 -9.29 -6.61
N ALA A 11 8.42 -8.63 -7.48
CA ALA A 11 8.28 -7.20 -7.74
C ALA A 11 7.17 -6.90 -8.75
N LYS A 12 6.73 -7.91 -9.54
CA LYS A 12 5.71 -7.76 -10.58
C LYS A 12 4.32 -7.47 -10.03
N THR A 13 3.97 -8.09 -8.90
CA THR A 13 2.63 -7.98 -8.30
C THR A 13 2.71 -7.45 -6.88
N LEU A 14 1.61 -6.82 -6.44
CA LEU A 14 1.47 -6.33 -5.07
C LEU A 14 1.30 -7.48 -4.07
N SER A 15 0.31 -8.34 -4.29
CA SER A 15 0.21 -9.65 -3.64
C SER A 15 1.14 -10.60 -4.37
N ASN A 16 2.26 -10.93 -3.75
CA ASN A 16 3.27 -11.82 -4.31
C ASN A 16 3.41 -13.08 -3.47
N PRO A 17 4.10 -14.13 -3.96
CA PRO A 17 4.19 -15.41 -3.27
C PRO A 17 4.77 -15.34 -1.85
N TYR A 18 5.58 -14.33 -1.53
CA TYR A 18 6.16 -14.14 -0.20
C TYR A 18 5.11 -13.60 0.78
N VAL A 19 4.30 -12.64 0.35
CA VAL A 19 3.19 -12.11 1.15
C VAL A 19 2.13 -13.19 1.36
N GLU A 20 1.80 -13.92 0.30
CA GLU A 20 0.81 -15.01 0.35
C GLU A 20 1.29 -16.13 1.28
N GLY A 21 2.51 -16.63 1.11
CA GLY A 21 3.08 -17.66 1.97
C GLY A 21 3.28 -17.23 3.42
N TRP A 22 3.43 -15.93 3.69
CA TRP A 22 3.41 -15.39 5.06
C TRP A 22 2.01 -15.47 5.68
N ARG A 23 0.99 -15.05 4.92
CA ARG A 23 -0.41 -15.07 5.36
C ARG A 23 -0.96 -16.48 5.53
N GLU A 24 -0.58 -17.42 4.67
CA GLU A 24 -0.96 -18.84 4.78
C GLU A 24 -0.49 -19.47 6.10
N LYS A 25 0.61 -18.98 6.68
CA LYS A 25 1.12 -19.39 8.00
C LYS A 25 0.41 -18.69 9.17
N GLY A 26 -0.65 -17.93 8.89
CA GLY A 26 -1.38 -17.12 9.88
C GLY A 26 -0.72 -15.78 10.20
N GLY A 27 0.33 -15.40 9.46
CA GLY A 27 1.03 -14.14 9.66
C GLY A 27 0.19 -12.93 9.28
N LYS A 28 0.39 -11.81 10.00
CA LYS A 28 -0.24 -10.51 9.72
C LYS A 28 0.63 -9.65 8.84
N VAL A 29 0.02 -8.76 8.06
CA VAL A 29 0.73 -7.84 7.15
C VAL A 29 0.33 -6.40 7.45
N ILE A 30 1.31 -5.55 7.76
CA ILE A 30 1.10 -4.10 7.93
C ILE A 30 1.77 -3.37 6.78
N GLY A 31 0.97 -2.64 6.01
CA GLY A 31 1.45 -1.71 5.02
C GLY A 31 2.09 -0.50 5.66
N TYR A 32 3.15 0.03 5.06
CA TYR A 32 3.71 1.31 5.47
C TYR A 32 4.04 2.20 4.28
N ALA A 33 3.89 3.51 4.49
CA ALA A 33 4.38 4.54 3.59
C ALA A 33 5.60 5.26 4.19
N GLY A 34 6.48 5.75 3.34
CA GLY A 34 7.68 6.48 3.73
C GLY A 34 8.86 5.63 4.15
N THR A 35 10.05 6.23 4.12
CA THR A 35 11.32 5.60 4.53
C THR A 35 11.58 5.66 6.03
N TYR A 36 10.81 6.47 6.77
CA TYR A 36 11.03 6.70 8.19
C TYR A 36 10.22 5.76 9.09
N THR A 37 9.40 4.88 8.52
CA THR A 37 8.69 3.87 9.31
C THR A 37 9.70 2.83 9.79
N PRO A 38 9.81 2.55 11.11
CA PRO A 38 10.74 1.57 11.64
C PRO A 38 10.23 0.14 11.37
N GLU A 39 10.50 -0.39 10.18
CA GLU A 39 10.04 -1.70 9.73
C GLU A 39 10.56 -2.85 10.59
N GLU A 40 11.72 -2.67 11.22
CA GLU A 40 12.34 -3.63 12.14
C GLU A 40 11.47 -3.86 13.38
N ILE A 41 10.77 -2.83 13.88
CA ILE A 41 9.87 -2.96 15.03
C ILE A 41 8.63 -3.78 14.64
N ILE A 42 8.08 -3.52 13.44
CA ILE A 42 6.94 -4.27 12.90
C ILE A 42 7.32 -5.74 12.73
N TYR A 43 8.50 -5.99 12.14
CA TYR A 43 9.01 -7.34 11.93
C TYR A 43 9.28 -8.07 13.25
N ALA A 44 9.88 -7.40 14.23
CA ALA A 44 10.14 -7.96 15.56
C ALA A 44 8.84 -8.35 16.30
N ALA A 45 7.72 -7.69 16.00
CA ALA A 45 6.40 -8.05 16.51
C ALA A 45 5.77 -9.28 15.80
N GLY A 46 6.47 -9.92 14.87
CA GLY A 46 5.95 -11.05 14.10
C GLY A 46 4.94 -10.65 13.02
N ILE A 47 4.99 -9.40 12.56
CA ILE A 47 4.14 -8.86 11.50
C ILE A 47 5.02 -8.56 10.29
N LEU A 48 4.57 -8.88 9.09
CA LEU A 48 5.31 -8.55 7.86
C LEU A 48 5.13 -7.06 7.55
N PRO A 49 6.20 -6.23 7.60
CA PRO A 49 6.14 -4.88 7.07
C PRO A 49 6.11 -4.94 5.54
N TYR A 50 5.14 -4.25 4.95
CA TYR A 50 4.95 -4.20 3.50
C TYR A 50 5.01 -2.76 3.01
N ARG A 51 5.95 -2.44 2.11
CA ARG A 51 6.04 -1.08 1.56
C ARG A 51 4.92 -0.83 0.56
N ILE A 52 3.99 0.04 0.92
CA ILE A 52 2.89 0.47 0.05
C ILE A 52 3.47 1.18 -1.18
N GLY A 53 2.85 0.99 -2.35
CA GLY A 53 3.26 1.68 -3.57
C GLY A 53 2.21 1.65 -4.66
N GLY A 54 2.41 2.48 -5.68
CA GLY A 54 1.49 2.64 -6.80
C GLY A 54 1.61 1.59 -7.92
N ARG A 55 2.27 0.45 -7.67
CA ARG A 55 2.42 -0.60 -8.71
C ARG A 55 1.06 -1.21 -9.03
N GLU A 56 0.86 -1.73 -10.23
CA GLU A 56 -0.42 -2.25 -10.76
C GLU A 56 -1.51 -1.20 -11.05
N ALA A 57 -1.39 0.04 -10.57
CA ALA A 57 -2.32 1.10 -10.95
C ALA A 57 -2.13 1.42 -12.44
N THR A 58 -3.15 1.13 -13.26
CA THR A 58 -3.15 1.41 -14.71
C THR A 58 -3.91 2.69 -15.07
N LYS A 59 -4.60 3.28 -14.08
CA LYS A 59 -5.40 4.51 -14.17
C LYS A 59 -5.37 5.22 -12.82
N VAL A 60 -5.99 6.41 -12.75
CA VAL A 60 -6.13 7.22 -11.52
C VAL A 60 -7.51 7.90 -11.45
N THR A 61 -8.55 7.22 -11.96
CA THR A 61 -9.88 7.81 -12.13
C THR A 61 -10.53 8.16 -10.80
N ILE A 62 -10.47 7.25 -9.82
CA ILE A 62 -10.98 7.51 -8.47
C ILE A 62 -10.07 8.52 -7.79
N ALA A 63 -8.76 8.37 -7.94
CA ALA A 63 -7.83 9.28 -7.29
C ALA A 63 -7.96 10.74 -7.74
N ASP A 64 -8.27 11.00 -9.01
CA ASP A 64 -8.51 12.35 -9.55
C ASP A 64 -9.80 12.99 -9.01
N MET A 65 -10.71 12.23 -8.40
CA MET A 65 -11.88 12.79 -7.70
C MET A 65 -11.49 13.44 -6.37
N TYR A 66 -10.38 13.04 -5.76
CA TYR A 66 -9.95 13.52 -4.45
C TYR A 66 -8.69 14.38 -4.49
N PHE A 67 -7.84 14.18 -5.50
CA PHE A 67 -6.62 14.94 -5.70
C PHE A 67 -6.75 15.93 -6.84
N GLY A 68 -6.15 17.11 -6.67
CA GLY A 68 -6.03 18.09 -7.74
C GLY A 68 -5.07 17.63 -8.85
N PRO A 69 -5.01 18.40 -9.96
CA PRO A 69 -4.13 18.08 -11.09
C PRO A 69 -2.63 18.22 -10.77
N VAL A 70 -2.26 19.08 -9.80
CA VAL A 70 -0.87 19.32 -9.39
C VAL A 70 -0.52 18.49 -8.15
N ILE A 71 -0.53 17.17 -8.30
CA ILE A 71 -0.17 16.20 -7.24
C ILE A 71 0.71 15.11 -7.84
N CYS A 72 1.69 14.62 -7.07
CA CYS A 72 2.54 13.52 -7.51
C CYS A 72 1.71 12.28 -7.86
N ASN A 73 1.94 11.71 -9.05
CA ASN A 73 1.15 10.57 -9.52
C ASN A 73 1.28 9.33 -8.63
N TYR A 74 2.38 9.20 -7.87
CA TYR A 74 2.59 8.09 -6.95
C TYR A 74 1.46 7.94 -5.93
N VAL A 75 1.05 9.03 -5.26
CA VAL A 75 -0.03 8.97 -4.25
C VAL A 75 -1.39 8.76 -4.89
N LYS A 76 -1.58 9.21 -6.13
CA LYS A 76 -2.79 8.91 -6.90
C LYS A 76 -2.88 7.42 -7.22
N CYS A 77 -1.79 6.81 -7.69
CA CYS A 77 -1.74 5.37 -7.95
C CYS A 77 -1.95 4.55 -6.68
N VAL A 78 -1.40 4.97 -5.53
CA VAL A 78 -1.66 4.28 -4.25
C VAL A 78 -3.16 4.34 -3.90
N LEU A 79 -3.78 5.51 -4.02
CA LEU A 79 -5.22 5.63 -3.75
C LEU A 79 -6.06 4.82 -4.75
N GLU A 80 -5.68 4.79 -6.03
CA GLU A 80 -6.39 3.98 -7.02
C GLU A 80 -6.26 2.48 -6.69
N ASN A 81 -5.08 2.01 -6.30
CA ASN A 81 -4.90 0.63 -5.85
C ASN A 81 -5.79 0.30 -4.65
N ALA A 82 -5.98 1.23 -3.73
CA ALA A 82 -6.92 1.07 -2.63
C ALA A 82 -8.38 1.06 -3.09
N ALA A 83 -8.72 1.84 -4.11
CA ALA A 83 -10.03 1.82 -4.77
C ALA A 83 -10.33 0.47 -5.43
N ASP A 84 -9.34 -0.07 -6.14
CA ASP A 84 -9.43 -1.35 -6.83
C ASP A 84 -9.31 -2.56 -5.88
N GLY A 85 -9.15 -2.33 -4.56
CA GLY A 85 -9.03 -3.39 -3.55
C GLY A 85 -7.72 -4.17 -3.61
N ARG A 86 -6.68 -3.61 -4.25
CA ARG A 86 -5.38 -4.25 -4.39
C ARG A 86 -4.65 -4.43 -3.05
N PHE A 87 -5.04 -3.68 -2.03
CA PHE A 87 -4.46 -3.74 -0.69
C PHE A 87 -5.27 -4.57 0.32
N ASP A 88 -6.24 -5.37 -0.13
CA ASP A 88 -7.08 -6.19 0.75
C ASP A 88 -6.31 -7.27 1.53
N PHE A 89 -5.06 -7.55 1.13
CA PHE A 89 -4.17 -8.44 1.88
C PHE A 89 -3.54 -7.79 3.12
N LEU A 90 -3.67 -6.47 3.29
CA LEU A 90 -3.15 -5.75 4.45
C LEU A 90 -4.13 -5.85 5.64
N ASP A 91 -3.61 -6.24 6.80
CA ASP A 91 -4.34 -6.19 8.06
C ASP A 91 -4.32 -4.78 8.67
N GLY A 92 -3.33 -3.96 8.31
CA GLY A 92 -3.28 -2.55 8.69
C GLY A 92 -2.38 -1.71 7.78
N ALA A 93 -2.43 -0.39 7.93
CA ALA A 93 -1.49 0.52 7.28
C ALA A 93 -1.01 1.64 8.20
N ILE A 94 0.26 2.02 8.04
CA ILE A 94 0.89 3.14 8.74
C ILE A 94 1.33 4.17 7.70
N ILE A 95 0.76 5.37 7.77
CA ILE A 95 1.15 6.48 6.89
C ILE A 95 2.01 7.46 7.70
N THR A 96 3.32 7.46 7.44
CA THR A 96 4.24 8.44 8.05
C THR A 96 4.35 9.71 7.21
N TYR A 97 4.75 10.80 7.86
CA TYR A 97 5.09 12.03 7.17
C TYR A 97 6.41 11.84 6.39
N GLU A 98 6.29 11.69 5.07
CA GLU A 98 7.44 11.65 4.15
C GLU A 98 7.52 12.92 3.31
N CYS A 99 6.39 13.33 2.72
CA CYS A 99 6.25 14.56 1.94
C CYS A 99 4.82 15.09 2.03
N ASP A 100 4.60 16.31 1.53
CA ASP A 100 3.26 16.94 1.54
C ASP A 100 2.19 16.15 0.79
N HIS A 101 2.54 15.44 -0.28
CA HIS A 101 1.58 14.60 -0.99
C HIS A 101 1.29 13.30 -0.22
N MET A 102 2.31 12.69 0.40
CA MET A 102 2.14 11.45 1.15
C MET A 102 1.31 11.67 2.41
N ARG A 103 1.55 12.74 3.18
CA ARG A 103 0.73 13.00 4.38
C ARG A 103 -0.76 13.15 4.05
N ARG A 104 -1.08 13.67 2.86
CA ARG A 104 -2.46 13.85 2.40
C ARG A 104 -3.14 12.53 2.06
N ILE A 105 -2.39 11.48 1.76
CA ILE A 105 -2.99 10.18 1.45
C ILE A 105 -3.76 9.62 2.64
N PHE A 106 -3.32 9.89 3.88
CA PHE A 106 -4.03 9.46 5.08
C PHE A 106 -5.46 10.02 5.12
N ASP A 107 -5.60 11.33 4.96
CA ASP A 107 -6.90 12.02 4.98
C ASP A 107 -7.77 11.57 3.80
N VAL A 108 -7.18 11.55 2.60
CA VAL A 108 -7.89 11.28 1.35
C VAL A 108 -8.35 9.83 1.27
N TRP A 109 -7.52 8.86 1.67
CA TRP A 109 -7.89 7.45 1.65
C TRP A 109 -9.07 7.19 2.59
N ARG A 110 -9.05 7.76 3.80
CA ARG A 110 -10.20 7.68 4.73
C ARG A 110 -11.44 8.33 4.15
N ARG A 111 -11.28 9.47 3.49
CA ARG A 111 -12.40 10.16 2.84
C ARG A 111 -12.99 9.31 1.71
N ALA A 112 -12.16 8.80 0.82
CA ALA A 112 -12.59 7.96 -0.29
C ALA A 112 -13.30 6.69 0.19
N ALA A 113 -12.82 6.07 1.26
CA ALA A 113 -13.49 4.91 1.84
C ALA A 113 -14.83 5.23 2.48
N LYS A 114 -14.93 6.38 3.17
CA LYS A 114 -16.22 6.87 3.71
C LYS A 114 -17.24 7.12 2.60
N ASP A 115 -16.77 7.60 1.45
CA ASP A 115 -17.61 7.85 0.28
C ASP A 115 -17.87 6.55 -0.55
N GLY A 116 -17.38 5.39 -0.11
CA GLY A 116 -17.58 4.09 -0.76
C GLY A 116 -16.69 3.82 -1.97
N ASN A 117 -15.67 4.65 -2.19
CA ASN A 117 -14.80 4.63 -3.37
C ASN A 117 -13.41 4.03 -3.10
N ALA A 118 -13.08 3.68 -1.85
CA ALA A 118 -11.84 2.98 -1.52
C ALA A 118 -12.02 1.96 -0.40
N ARG A 119 -11.15 0.96 -0.34
CA ARG A 119 -11.10 -0.01 0.76
C ARG A 119 -10.05 0.40 1.78
N LEU A 120 -10.39 0.34 3.07
CA LEU A 120 -9.43 0.49 4.17
C LEU A 120 -9.05 -0.89 4.70
N PRO A 121 -7.78 -1.12 5.05
CA PRO A 121 -7.42 -2.26 5.87
C PRO A 121 -8.06 -2.14 7.26
N ALA A 122 -8.11 -3.26 8.00
CA ALA A 122 -8.81 -3.33 9.27
C ALA A 122 -8.27 -2.33 10.32
N PHE A 123 -6.97 -2.07 10.30
CA PHE A 123 -6.32 -1.03 11.11
C PHE A 123 -5.79 0.11 10.22
N PHE A 124 -6.39 1.31 10.33
CA PHE A 124 -6.02 2.47 9.52
C PHE A 124 -6.17 3.80 10.25
#